data_AF-A0AB34IFC7-F1
#
_entry.id   AF-A0AB34IFC7-F1
#
_cell.length_a   1.000
_cell.length_b   1.000
_cell.length_c   1.000
_cell.angle_alpha   90.00
_cell.angle_beta   90.00
_cell.angle_gamma   90.00
#
_symmetry.space_group_name_H-M   'P 1'
#
loop_
_entity.id
_entity.type
_entity.pdbx_description
1 polymer ?
#
loop_
_entity_poly.entity_id
_entity_poly.type
_entity_poly.pdbx_seq_one_letter_code
_entity_poly.pdbx_strand_id
1 'polypeptide(L)'
;MALALLLPPQALLPTLRPELVAAGIAGAAPLLRDFTSEGERFFNNMRVPAALVAGAAIKDAFVMQYVPEEVEKSRAWSLLRNAYLLLQISAFASQLGVVFVATHAIVQLQMTNLDSTAESLQALLRRELEFEYVGTRCGFMTGLLAFMLAQSLRVRMALRRSSELSWCAMYLLLASTFSLITYNNTRTINYGGYTGLVCRWAVLQFDLVLRSFRSGGVAAAISIVTFVGGLLVAMRLFSKTLLLHADRDGDGVVSFQEMFQLVGRLFSGRGFKNDGEARSA
;
A
#
# COMPACT_ATOMS: atom_id res chain seq x y z
N MET A 1 -27.13 15.22 23.81
CA MET A 1 -25.88 15.84 23.31
C MET A 1 -25.63 15.32 21.90
N ALA A 2 -26.32 15.72 20.84
CA ALA A 2 -26.70 17.06 20.36
C ALA A 2 -25.49 17.96 20.07
N LEU A 3 -24.74 17.62 19.01
CA LEU A 3 -23.78 18.50 18.34
C LEU A 3 -24.17 18.63 16.87
N ALA A 4 -25.34 19.24 16.65
CA ALA A 4 -25.73 19.81 15.37
C ALA A 4 -25.43 21.30 15.46
N LEU A 5 -24.39 21.80 14.78
CA LEU A 5 -24.23 23.20 14.35
C LEU A 5 -22.88 23.42 13.64
N LEU A 6 -22.93 24.24 12.59
CA LEU A 6 -21.83 24.85 11.81
C LEU A 6 -21.40 24.14 10.52
N LEU A 7 -22.34 24.05 9.57
CA LEU A 7 -22.01 24.25 8.15
C LEU A 7 -22.75 25.52 7.69
N PRO A 8 -22.06 26.53 7.13
CA PRO A 8 -22.72 27.71 6.60
C PRO A 8 -23.56 27.36 5.36
N PRO A 9 -24.70 28.05 5.15
CA PRO A 9 -25.50 27.89 3.95
C PRO A 9 -24.67 28.38 2.75
N GLN A 10 -24.66 27.57 1.69
CA GLN A 10 -24.04 27.92 0.41
C GLN A 10 -24.69 29.19 -0.14
N ALA A 11 -23.98 30.30 0.06
CA ALA A 11 -24.30 31.57 -0.54
C ALA A 11 -23.98 31.51 -2.05
N LEU A 12 -25.03 31.74 -2.85
CA LEU A 12 -24.98 32.48 -4.11
C LEU A 12 -23.96 31.98 -5.14
N LEU A 13 -24.31 30.91 -5.85
CA LEU A 13 -23.85 30.76 -7.24
C LEU A 13 -24.54 31.86 -8.07
N PRO A 14 -23.80 32.79 -8.69
CA PRO A 14 -24.39 33.71 -9.66
C PRO A 14 -24.95 32.87 -10.82
N THR A 15 -26.22 33.10 -11.12
CA THR A 15 -26.91 32.64 -12.32
C THR A 15 -26.15 33.14 -13.56
N LEU A 16 -25.17 32.36 -14.02
CA LEU A 16 -24.51 32.56 -15.29
C LEU A 16 -25.57 32.50 -16.39
N ARG A 17 -25.75 33.63 -17.09
CA ARG A 17 -26.66 33.73 -18.23
C ARG A 17 -26.26 32.69 -19.30
N PRO A 18 -27.17 31.80 -19.73
CA PRO A 18 -26.84 30.76 -20.72
C PRO A 18 -26.50 31.31 -22.11
N GLU A 19 -26.77 32.59 -22.38
CA GLU A 19 -26.56 33.22 -23.69
C GLU A 19 -25.08 33.52 -24.02
N LEU A 20 -24.18 33.54 -23.03
CA LEU A 20 -22.73 33.70 -23.27
C LEU A 20 -21.98 32.38 -23.49
N VAL A 21 -22.64 31.22 -23.29
CA VAL A 21 -22.02 29.90 -23.50
C VAL A 21 -22.08 29.47 -24.97
N ALA A 22 -23.01 30.01 -25.76
CA ALA A 22 -23.23 29.60 -27.15
C ALA A 22 -22.28 30.27 -28.18
N ALA A 23 -21.60 31.36 -27.84
CA ALA A 23 -20.77 32.14 -28.77
C ALA A 23 -19.27 31.76 -28.79
N GLY A 24 -18.84 30.78 -27.98
CA GLY A 24 -17.44 30.39 -27.82
C GLY A 24 -17.05 29.02 -28.39
N ILE A 25 -17.94 28.33 -29.09
CA ILE A 25 -17.71 26.96 -29.62
C ILE A 25 -17.15 27.02 -31.06
N ALA A 26 -16.28 27.99 -31.33
CA ALA A 26 -15.46 28.01 -32.54
C ALA A 26 -14.10 27.42 -32.18
N GLY A 27 -13.99 26.10 -32.25
CA GLY A 27 -12.76 25.31 -32.40
C GLY A 27 -11.46 25.91 -31.86
N ALA A 28 -11.39 26.23 -30.57
CA ALA A 28 -10.10 26.46 -29.93
C ALA A 28 -9.36 25.12 -29.93
N ALA A 29 -8.44 24.95 -30.88
CA ALA A 29 -7.55 23.81 -30.92
C ALA A 29 -6.94 23.66 -29.51
N PRO A 30 -6.90 22.44 -28.95
CA PRO A 30 -6.39 22.23 -27.60
C PRO A 30 -4.99 22.85 -27.51
N LEU A 31 -4.82 23.79 -26.56
CA LEU A 31 -3.56 24.48 -26.36
C LEU A 31 -2.53 23.45 -25.87
N LEU A 32 -1.75 22.91 -26.81
CA LEU A 32 -0.68 21.98 -26.51
C LEU A 32 0.43 22.74 -25.78
N ARG A 33 0.76 22.27 -24.58
CA ARG A 33 1.81 22.84 -23.73
C ARG A 33 2.84 21.77 -23.40
N ASP A 34 4.09 22.19 -23.27
CA ASP A 34 5.17 21.35 -22.73
C ASP A 34 4.97 21.14 -21.23
N PHE A 35 4.87 19.87 -20.81
CA PHE A 35 4.69 19.45 -19.41
C PHE A 35 5.90 18.70 -18.83
N THR A 36 7.07 18.77 -19.48
CA THR A 36 8.28 18.05 -19.05
C THR A 36 8.68 18.43 -17.62
N SER A 37 8.73 19.73 -17.32
CA SER A 37 9.13 20.24 -16.00
C SER A 37 8.16 19.83 -14.88
N GLU A 38 6.87 19.82 -15.18
CA GLU A 38 5.82 19.39 -14.27
C GLU A 38 5.87 17.87 -14.03
N GLY A 39 6.24 17.09 -15.06
CA GLY A 39 6.48 15.65 -14.96
C GLY A 39 7.65 15.33 -14.04
N GLU A 40 8.77 16.02 -14.20
CA GLU A 40 9.91 15.88 -13.28
C GLU A 40 9.53 16.21 -11.84
N ARG A 41 8.77 17.29 -11.64
CA ARG A 41 8.29 17.69 -10.31
C ARG A 41 7.35 16.64 -9.72
N PHE A 42 6.46 16.05 -10.53
CA PHE A 42 5.59 14.97 -10.10
C PHE A 42 6.39 13.76 -9.58
N PHE A 43 7.36 13.27 -10.36
CA PHE A 43 8.16 12.12 -9.95
C PHE A 43 9.05 12.42 -8.74
N ASN A 44 9.60 13.64 -8.63
CA ASN A 44 10.34 14.08 -7.44
C ASN A 44 9.46 14.10 -6.18
N ASN A 45 8.22 14.59 -6.29
CA ASN A 45 7.25 14.61 -5.19
C ASN A 45 6.84 13.21 -4.71
N MET A 46 7.03 12.18 -5.53
CA MET A 46 6.81 10.78 -5.14
C MET A 46 8.09 10.14 -4.60
N ARG A 47 9.21 10.38 -5.27
CA ARG A 47 10.52 9.77 -4.96
C ARG A 47 11.05 10.13 -3.58
N VAL A 48 11.02 11.42 -3.21
CA VAL A 48 11.58 11.88 -1.94
C VAL A 48 10.84 11.29 -0.73
N PRO A 49 9.51 11.41 -0.61
CA PRO A 49 8.81 10.78 0.51
C PRO A 49 8.89 9.25 0.47
N ALA A 50 8.94 8.62 -0.71
CA ALA A 50 9.16 7.17 -0.82
C ALA A 50 10.47 6.75 -0.16
N ALA A 51 11.57 7.48 -0.43
CA ALA A 51 12.86 7.21 0.19
C ALA A 51 12.83 7.34 1.73
N LEU A 52 12.10 8.34 2.25
CA LEU A 52 11.93 8.52 3.70
C LEU A 52 11.15 7.36 4.33
N VAL A 53 10.05 6.94 3.70
CA VAL A 53 9.25 5.79 4.18
C VAL A 53 10.06 4.49 4.08
N ALA A 54 10.82 4.29 3.00
CA ALA A 54 11.72 3.13 2.86
C ALA A 54 12.75 3.08 4.01
N GLY A 55 13.41 4.20 4.29
CA GLY A 55 14.37 4.30 5.39
C GLY A 55 13.76 4.04 6.77
N ALA A 56 12.55 4.56 7.01
CA ALA A 56 11.82 4.28 8.24
C ALA A 56 11.41 2.81 8.36
N ALA A 57 10.89 2.21 7.28
CA ALA A 57 10.43 0.83 7.25
C ALA A 57 11.56 -0.17 7.53
N ILE A 58 12.72 0.00 6.88
CA ILE A 58 13.85 -0.91 7.08
C ILE A 58 14.45 -0.79 8.49
N LYS A 59 14.53 0.44 9.03
CA LYS A 59 14.96 0.65 10.43
C LYS A 59 14.02 -0.05 11.40
N ASP A 60 12.72 0.15 11.21
CA ASP A 60 11.68 -0.39 12.08
C ASP A 60 11.55 -1.91 11.99
N ALA A 61 11.84 -2.52 10.82
CA ALA A 61 11.83 -3.97 10.66
C ALA A 61 12.72 -4.68 11.68
N PHE A 62 13.85 -4.07 12.07
CA PHE A 62 14.80 -4.69 12.99
C PHE A 62 14.57 -4.33 14.47
N VAL A 63 13.66 -3.41 14.78
CA VAL A 63 13.39 -2.99 16.18
C VAL A 63 12.80 -4.13 17.03
N MET A 64 12.06 -5.06 16.42
CA MET A 64 11.38 -6.16 17.13
C MET A 64 12.08 -7.51 16.97
N GLN A 65 13.41 -7.49 16.88
CA GLN A 65 14.21 -8.72 16.89
C GLN A 65 14.27 -9.38 18.26
N TYR A 66 14.32 -8.60 19.35
CA TYR A 66 14.33 -9.13 20.71
C TYR A 66 12.91 -9.29 21.24
N VAL A 67 12.50 -10.53 21.46
CA VAL A 67 11.21 -10.89 22.08
C VAL A 67 11.53 -11.66 23.36
N PRO A 68 10.99 -11.24 24.52
CA PRO A 68 11.15 -12.02 25.75
C PRO A 68 10.61 -13.45 25.57
N GLU A 69 11.30 -14.44 26.13
CA GLU A 69 10.96 -15.87 25.99
C GLU A 69 9.49 -16.18 26.36
N GLU A 70 8.93 -15.47 27.35
CA GLU A 70 7.53 -15.60 27.75
C GLU A 70 6.55 -15.29 26.62
N VAL A 71 6.88 -14.31 25.77
CA VAL A 71 6.06 -13.87 24.64
C VAL A 71 6.27 -14.79 23.45
N GLU A 72 7.46 -15.35 23.30
CA GLU A 72 7.80 -16.29 22.23
C GLU A 72 6.99 -17.60 22.30
N LYS A 73 6.60 -18.01 23.52
CA LYS A 73 5.72 -19.17 23.73
C LYS A 73 4.30 -18.97 23.17
N SER A 74 3.85 -17.73 23.02
CA SER A 74 2.51 -17.46 22.52
C SER A 74 2.50 -17.41 21.00
N ARG A 75 1.76 -18.35 20.40
CA ARG A 75 1.54 -18.42 18.96
C ARG A 75 1.06 -17.07 18.41
N ALA A 76 -0.05 -16.53 18.90
CA ALA A 76 -0.62 -15.28 18.35
C ALA A 76 0.38 -14.09 18.30
N TRP A 77 1.29 -13.99 19.27
CA TRP A 77 2.33 -12.97 19.26
C TRP A 77 3.39 -13.21 18.17
N SER A 78 3.75 -14.47 17.93
CA SER A 78 4.62 -14.85 16.81
C SER A 78 3.99 -14.50 15.45
N LEU A 79 2.70 -14.80 15.25
CA LEU A 79 1.98 -14.40 14.04
C LEU A 79 1.97 -12.88 13.86
N LEU A 80 1.67 -12.12 14.93
CA LEU A 80 1.63 -10.66 14.87
C LEU A 80 2.99 -10.06 14.51
N ARG A 81 4.07 -10.61 15.07
CA ARG A 81 5.45 -10.23 14.75
C ARG A 81 5.80 -10.56 13.30
N ASN A 82 5.48 -11.75 12.82
CA ASN A 82 5.77 -12.16 11.45
C ASN A 82 4.99 -11.31 10.44
N ALA A 83 3.72 -11.02 10.71
CA ALA A 83 2.91 -10.12 9.90
C ALA A 83 3.50 -8.70 9.86
N TYR A 84 3.92 -8.17 11.01
CA TYR A 84 4.62 -6.89 11.09
C TYR A 84 5.89 -6.87 10.23
N LEU A 85 6.77 -7.87 10.39
CA LEU A 85 8.02 -7.96 9.63
C LEU A 85 7.76 -8.04 8.12
N LEU A 86 6.79 -8.86 7.71
CA LEU A 86 6.41 -9.01 6.30
C LEU A 86 5.88 -7.69 5.72
N LEU A 87 5.05 -6.95 6.48
CA LEU A 87 4.53 -5.65 6.07
C LEU A 87 5.63 -4.60 5.96
N GLN A 88 6.59 -4.55 6.91
CA GLN A 88 7.72 -3.62 6.84
C GLN A 88 8.63 -3.91 5.64
N ILE A 89 8.97 -5.17 5.40
CA ILE A 89 9.80 -5.56 4.24
C ILE A 89 9.07 -5.26 2.93
N SER A 90 7.75 -5.51 2.87
CA SER A 90 6.93 -5.18 1.70
C SER A 90 6.85 -3.68 1.46
N ALA A 91 6.71 -2.88 2.53
CA ALA A 91 6.74 -1.42 2.46
C ALA A 91 8.11 -0.92 1.95
N PHE A 92 9.21 -1.44 2.48
CA PHE A 92 10.55 -1.11 2.02
C PHE A 92 10.74 -1.43 0.53
N ALA A 93 10.41 -2.66 0.11
CA ALA A 93 10.60 -3.10 -1.28
C ALA A 93 9.77 -2.28 -2.27
N SER A 94 8.50 -2.03 -1.96
CA SER A 94 7.63 -1.22 -2.82
C SER A 94 8.09 0.24 -2.91
N GLN A 95 8.49 0.86 -1.80
CA GLN A 95 9.01 2.24 -1.81
C GLN A 95 10.36 2.36 -2.54
N LEU A 96 11.25 1.36 -2.41
CA LEU A 96 12.49 1.32 -3.18
C LEU A 96 12.20 1.21 -4.69
N GLY A 97 11.19 0.42 -5.07
CA GLY A 97 10.69 0.35 -6.44
C GLY A 97 10.21 1.71 -6.95
N VAL A 98 9.47 2.48 -6.14
CA VAL A 98 9.05 3.85 -6.49
C VAL A 98 10.24 4.75 -6.72
N VAL A 99 11.25 4.73 -5.85
CA VAL A 99 12.47 5.55 -5.99
C VAL A 99 13.18 5.25 -7.30
N PHE A 100 13.32 3.96 -7.63
CA PHE A 100 13.99 3.51 -8.84
C PHE A 100 13.21 3.91 -10.10
N VAL A 101 11.92 3.57 -10.18
CA VAL A 101 11.06 3.86 -11.34
C VAL A 101 10.91 5.37 -11.56
N ALA A 102 10.70 6.15 -10.48
CA ALA A 102 10.61 7.61 -10.57
C ALA A 102 11.92 8.24 -11.06
N THR A 103 13.07 7.71 -10.64
CA THR A 103 14.38 8.21 -11.11
C THR A 103 14.57 7.93 -12.59
N HIS A 104 14.22 6.73 -13.05
CA HIS A 104 14.26 6.41 -14.49
C HIS A 104 13.32 7.28 -15.31
N ALA A 105 12.11 7.55 -14.81
CA ALA A 105 11.15 8.42 -15.49
C ALA A 105 11.68 9.86 -15.66
N ILE A 106 12.33 10.40 -14.62
CA ILE A 106 12.98 11.72 -14.69
C ILE A 106 14.08 11.72 -15.74
N VAL A 107 14.93 10.69 -15.76
CA VAL A 107 16.00 10.56 -16.77
C VAL A 107 15.42 10.47 -18.18
N GLN A 108 14.33 9.72 -18.37
CA GLN A 108 13.66 9.61 -19.68
C GLN A 108 13.09 10.96 -20.13
N LEU A 109 12.45 11.72 -19.23
CA LEU A 109 11.96 13.07 -19.52
C LEU A 109 13.09 14.04 -19.91
N GLN A 110 14.29 13.85 -19.37
CA GLN A 110 15.44 14.72 -19.63
C GLN A 110 16.24 14.36 -20.89
N MET A 111 16.35 13.06 -21.19
CA MET A 111 17.28 12.56 -22.21
C MET A 111 16.59 12.13 -23.51
N THR A 112 15.29 11.81 -23.46
CA THR A 112 14.59 11.25 -24.61
C THR A 112 13.85 12.35 -25.37
N ASN A 113 13.87 12.28 -26.70
CA ASN A 113 13.02 13.12 -27.57
C ASN A 113 11.55 12.66 -27.50
N LEU A 114 10.95 12.71 -26.31
CA LEU A 114 9.52 12.45 -26.13
C LEU A 114 8.74 13.63 -26.72
N ASP A 115 7.57 13.36 -27.30
CA ASP A 115 6.62 14.42 -27.60
C ASP A 115 6.12 14.98 -26.27
N SER A 116 6.73 16.09 -25.84
CA SER A 116 6.45 16.73 -24.56
C SER A 116 5.17 17.56 -24.57
N THR A 117 4.58 17.76 -25.75
CA THR A 117 3.39 18.57 -25.92
C THR A 117 2.12 17.75 -25.69
N ALA A 118 1.27 18.20 -24.78
CA ALA A 118 0.01 17.53 -24.44
C ALA A 118 -1.04 18.53 -23.96
N GLU A 119 -2.27 18.07 -23.78
CA GLU A 119 -3.38 18.86 -23.21
C GLU A 119 -3.27 19.01 -21.68
N SER A 120 -2.62 18.03 -21.04
CA SER A 120 -2.37 18.01 -19.61
C SER A 120 -1.18 17.13 -19.29
N LEU A 121 -0.55 17.36 -18.13
CA LEU A 121 0.51 16.48 -17.61
C LEU A 121 0.07 15.01 -17.58
N GLN A 122 -1.18 14.77 -17.17
CA GLN A 122 -1.69 13.41 -17.08
C GLN A 122 -1.80 12.73 -18.45
N ALA A 123 -2.19 13.48 -19.48
CA ALA A 123 -2.25 12.97 -20.85
C ALA A 123 -0.84 12.60 -21.36
N LEU A 124 0.15 13.47 -21.12
CA LEU A 124 1.56 13.19 -21.44
C LEU A 124 2.04 11.90 -20.74
N LEU A 125 1.87 11.82 -19.42
CA LEU A 125 2.33 10.67 -18.64
C LEU A 125 1.63 9.37 -19.02
N ARG A 126 0.35 9.40 -19.43
CA ARG A 126 -0.35 8.20 -19.89
C ARG A 126 0.05 7.78 -21.31
N ARG A 127 0.46 8.73 -22.15
CA ARG A 127 0.86 8.45 -23.53
C ARG A 127 2.27 7.86 -23.59
N GLU A 128 3.22 8.53 -22.93
CA GLU A 128 4.65 8.22 -23.06
C GLU A 128 5.21 7.37 -21.91
N LEU A 129 4.70 7.55 -20.70
CA LEU A 129 5.30 7.04 -19.45
C LEU A 129 4.28 6.31 -18.57
N GLU A 130 3.37 5.54 -19.20
CA GLU A 130 2.23 4.99 -18.48
C GLU A 130 2.66 4.04 -17.37
N PHE A 131 3.67 3.20 -17.64
CA PHE A 131 4.21 2.25 -16.66
C PHE A 131 4.81 2.98 -15.46
N GLU A 132 5.63 3.99 -15.69
CA GLU A 132 6.29 4.77 -14.66
C GLU A 132 5.26 5.52 -13.81
N TYR A 133 4.27 6.14 -14.46
CA TYR A 133 3.20 6.87 -13.78
C TYR A 133 2.33 5.96 -12.91
N VAL A 134 1.84 4.84 -13.48
CA VAL A 134 0.99 3.90 -12.75
C VAL A 134 1.80 3.17 -11.67
N GLY A 135 3.02 2.74 -11.99
CA GLY A 135 3.91 2.02 -11.08
C GLY A 135 4.35 2.85 -9.88
N THR A 136 4.71 4.11 -10.07
CA THR A 136 5.08 4.99 -8.94
C THR A 136 3.89 5.32 -8.05
N ARG A 137 2.70 5.60 -8.62
CA ARG A 137 1.48 5.83 -7.83
C ARG A 137 1.04 4.58 -7.07
N CYS A 138 0.99 3.44 -7.76
CA CYS A 138 0.59 2.16 -7.17
C CYS A 138 1.58 1.74 -6.08
N GLY A 139 2.88 1.70 -6.40
CA GLY A 139 3.93 1.32 -5.46
C GLY A 139 3.97 2.20 -4.22
N PHE A 140 3.82 3.52 -4.39
CA PHE A 140 3.86 4.46 -3.27
C PHE A 140 2.68 4.26 -2.32
N MET A 141 1.47 4.12 -2.88
CA MET A 141 0.27 3.89 -2.09
C MET A 141 0.31 2.51 -1.41
N THR A 142 0.67 1.45 -2.12
CA THR A 142 0.83 0.11 -1.54
C THR A 142 1.85 0.12 -0.40
N GLY A 143 3.01 0.74 -0.60
CA GLY A 143 4.05 0.83 0.40
C GLY A 143 3.65 1.64 1.62
N LEU A 144 2.96 2.76 1.42
CA LEU A 144 2.45 3.60 2.50
C LEU A 144 1.37 2.87 3.33
N LEU A 145 0.46 2.15 2.67
CA LEU A 145 -0.56 1.35 3.35
C LEU A 145 0.07 0.20 4.14
N ALA A 146 1.02 -0.53 3.54
CA ALA A 146 1.75 -1.60 4.23
C ALA A 146 2.50 -1.06 5.46
N PHE A 147 3.15 0.10 5.33
CA PHE A 147 3.83 0.76 6.44
C PHE A 147 2.86 1.15 7.56
N MET A 148 1.73 1.81 7.24
CA MET A 148 0.74 2.23 8.24
C MET A 148 0.09 1.03 8.96
N LEU A 149 -0.20 -0.05 8.23
CA LEU A 149 -0.64 -1.31 8.83
C LEU A 149 0.42 -1.88 9.77
N ALA A 150 1.71 -1.89 9.37
CA ALA A 150 2.79 -2.34 10.23
C ALA A 150 2.89 -1.50 11.51
N GLN A 151 2.78 -0.17 11.41
CA GLN A 151 2.79 0.70 12.60
C GLN A 151 1.60 0.43 13.53
N SER A 152 0.43 0.08 12.97
CA SER A 152 -0.74 -0.32 13.76
C SER A 152 -0.44 -1.58 14.59
N LEU A 153 0.17 -2.61 13.97
CA LEU A 153 0.59 -3.83 14.68
C LEU A 153 1.72 -3.56 15.67
N ARG A 154 2.62 -2.62 15.37
CA ARG A 154 3.69 -2.21 16.28
C ARG A 154 3.17 -1.58 17.55
N VAL A 155 2.20 -0.67 17.45
CA VAL A 155 1.56 -0.07 18.63
C VAL A 155 0.89 -1.16 19.47
N ARG A 156 0.29 -2.17 18.83
CA ARG A 156 -0.28 -3.33 19.53
C ARG A 156 0.77 -4.10 20.34
N MET A 157 1.97 -4.29 19.77
CA MET A 157 3.09 -4.96 20.44
C MET A 157 3.74 -4.11 21.53
N ALA A 158 3.97 -2.82 21.27
CA ALA A 158 4.65 -1.91 22.18
C ALA A 158 3.84 -1.64 23.46
N LEU A 159 2.53 -1.46 23.33
CA LEU A 159 1.63 -1.13 24.44
C LEU A 159 1.03 -2.37 25.13
N ARG A 160 1.67 -3.53 25.06
CA ARG A 160 1.11 -4.80 25.59
C ARG A 160 0.71 -4.77 27.06
N ARG A 161 1.33 -3.91 27.88
CA ARG A 161 0.99 -3.75 29.30
C ARG A 161 -0.34 -3.02 29.54
N SER A 162 -0.80 -2.21 28.57
CA SER A 162 -2.05 -1.44 28.64
C SER A 162 -2.96 -1.87 27.49
N SER A 163 -3.78 -2.90 27.72
CA SER A 163 -4.62 -3.51 26.68
C SER A 163 -5.55 -2.50 26.02
N GLU A 164 -6.27 -1.70 26.81
CA GLU A 164 -7.27 -0.75 26.32
C GLU A 164 -6.63 0.34 25.46
N LEU A 165 -5.51 0.91 25.91
CA LEU A 165 -4.79 1.93 25.15
C LEU A 165 -4.22 1.37 23.85
N SER A 166 -3.70 0.14 23.91
CA SER A 166 -3.14 -0.57 22.76
C SER A 166 -4.20 -0.80 21.67
N TRP A 167 -5.41 -1.22 22.06
CA TRP A 167 -6.54 -1.39 21.15
C TRP A 167 -6.99 -0.07 20.54
N CYS A 168 -7.21 0.94 21.37
CA CYS A 168 -7.63 2.27 20.91
C CYS A 168 -6.64 2.85 19.90
N ALA A 169 -5.34 2.84 20.22
CA ALA A 169 -4.31 3.39 19.35
C ALA A 169 -4.15 2.58 18.04
N MET A 170 -4.27 1.25 18.08
CA MET A 170 -4.28 0.43 16.87
C MET A 170 -5.48 0.75 15.98
N TYR A 171 -6.68 0.83 16.53
CA TYR A 171 -7.89 1.15 15.75
C TYR A 171 -7.85 2.56 15.16
N LEU A 172 -7.28 3.54 15.87
CA LEU A 172 -7.10 4.90 15.33
C LEU A 172 -6.16 4.91 14.12
N LEU A 173 -5.07 4.16 14.16
CA LEU A 173 -4.15 4.03 13.02
C LEU A 173 -4.79 3.28 11.85
N LEU A 174 -5.55 2.21 12.12
CA LEU A 174 -6.30 1.49 11.09
C LEU A 174 -7.38 2.39 10.45
N ALA A 175 -8.14 3.14 11.25
CA ALA A 175 -9.14 4.08 10.75
C ALA A 175 -8.51 5.15 9.86
N SER A 176 -7.34 5.68 10.26
CA SER A 176 -6.57 6.63 9.45
C SER A 176 -6.12 6.01 8.12
N THR A 177 -5.68 4.74 8.16
CA THR A 177 -5.28 3.97 6.97
C THR A 177 -6.45 3.78 6.00
N PHE A 178 -7.62 3.37 6.50
CA PHE A 178 -8.82 3.23 5.67
C PHE A 178 -9.31 4.57 5.14
N SER A 179 -9.22 5.64 5.92
CA SER A 179 -9.55 6.99 5.46
C SER A 179 -8.68 7.43 4.29
N LEU A 180 -7.37 7.11 4.31
CA LEU A 180 -6.47 7.36 3.18
C LEU A 180 -6.88 6.58 1.92
N ILE A 181 -7.30 5.32 2.06
CA ILE A 181 -7.80 4.51 0.93
C ILE A 181 -9.08 5.13 0.37
N THR A 182 -10.04 5.48 1.23
CA THR A 182 -11.29 6.12 0.81
C THR A 182 -11.04 7.46 0.11
N TYR A 183 -10.15 8.29 0.66
CA TYR A 183 -9.76 9.56 0.05
C TYR A 183 -9.11 9.34 -1.32
N ASN A 184 -8.19 8.39 -1.44
CA ASN A 184 -7.57 8.04 -2.71
C ASN A 184 -8.62 7.57 -3.74
N ASN A 185 -9.54 6.69 -3.35
CA ASN A 185 -10.58 6.18 -4.22
C ASN A 185 -11.52 7.28 -4.73
N THR A 186 -11.83 8.30 -3.92
CA THR A 186 -12.68 9.43 -4.34
C THR A 186 -11.97 10.40 -5.27
N ARG A 187 -10.64 10.46 -5.25
CA ARG A 187 -9.84 11.39 -6.07
C ARG A 187 -9.19 10.75 -7.30
N THR A 188 -9.05 9.43 -7.34
CA THR A 188 -8.42 8.70 -8.45
C THR A 188 -9.48 8.23 -9.45
N ILE A 189 -9.95 9.17 -10.28
CA ILE A 189 -10.99 8.92 -11.28
C ILE A 189 -10.47 8.04 -12.44
N ASN A 190 -9.20 8.18 -12.80
CA ASN A 190 -8.65 7.65 -14.06
C ASN A 190 -8.59 6.12 -14.18
N TYR A 191 -8.59 5.41 -13.07
CA TYR A 191 -8.46 3.95 -13.03
C TYR A 191 -9.53 3.29 -12.15
N GLY A 192 -10.64 3.98 -11.86
CA GLY A 192 -11.71 3.40 -11.02
C GLY A 192 -11.27 3.15 -9.57
N GLY A 193 -10.42 4.02 -9.02
CA GLY A 193 -9.87 3.90 -7.66
C GLY A 193 -8.58 3.07 -7.56
N TYR A 194 -8.22 2.71 -6.33
CA TYR A 194 -6.98 2.00 -6.01
C TYR A 194 -6.95 0.58 -6.57
N THR A 195 -8.06 -0.14 -6.55
CA THR A 195 -8.14 -1.51 -7.09
C THR A 195 -7.86 -1.53 -8.59
N GLY A 196 -8.49 -0.66 -9.37
CA GLY A 196 -8.23 -0.60 -10.81
C GLY A 196 -6.83 -0.04 -11.13
N LEU A 197 -6.25 0.80 -10.28
CA LEU A 197 -4.83 1.19 -10.38
C LEU A 197 -3.90 -0.01 -10.20
N VAL A 198 -4.14 -0.86 -9.19
CA VAL A 198 -3.37 -2.10 -8.94
C VAL A 198 -3.53 -3.07 -10.10
N CYS A 199 -4.76 -3.26 -10.62
CA CYS A 199 -5.01 -4.10 -11.78
C CYS A 199 -4.26 -3.60 -13.02
N ARG A 200 -4.31 -2.29 -13.31
CA ARG A 200 -3.58 -1.70 -14.44
C ARG A 200 -2.06 -1.87 -14.27
N TRP A 201 -1.55 -1.65 -13.06
CA TRP A 201 -0.15 -1.88 -12.75
C TRP A 201 0.26 -3.33 -13.01
N ALA A 202 -0.54 -4.30 -12.55
CA ALA A 202 -0.26 -5.72 -12.75
C ALA A 202 -0.22 -6.10 -14.24
N VAL A 203 -1.13 -5.56 -15.06
CA VAL A 203 -1.13 -5.77 -16.52
C VAL A 203 0.14 -5.20 -17.15
N LEU A 204 0.50 -3.94 -16.84
CA LEU A 204 1.70 -3.31 -17.40
C LEU A 204 2.99 -4.01 -16.94
N GLN A 205 3.02 -4.48 -15.69
CA GLN A 205 4.14 -5.26 -15.15
C GLN A 205 4.27 -6.60 -15.88
N PHE A 206 3.16 -7.29 -16.15
CA PHE A 206 3.15 -8.53 -16.92
C PHE A 206 3.65 -8.30 -18.36
N ASP A 207 3.18 -7.24 -19.02
CA ASP A 207 3.62 -6.88 -20.37
C ASP A 207 5.13 -6.57 -20.43
N LEU A 208 5.65 -5.83 -19.44
CA LEU A 208 7.07 -5.52 -19.33
C LEU A 208 7.92 -6.79 -19.19
N VAL A 209 7.47 -7.71 -18.34
CA VAL A 209 8.13 -8.99 -18.10
C VAL A 209 8.11 -9.85 -19.37
N LEU A 210 6.97 -9.94 -20.06
CA LEU A 210 6.83 -10.72 -21.28
C LEU A 210 7.69 -10.17 -22.43
N ARG A 211 7.76 -8.84 -22.58
CA ARG A 211 8.64 -8.18 -23.55
C ARG A 211 10.12 -8.44 -23.23
N SER A 212 10.50 -8.34 -21.96
CA SER A 212 11.87 -8.59 -21.51
C SER A 212 12.30 -10.05 -21.66
N PHE A 213 11.35 -10.98 -21.54
CA PHE A 213 11.58 -12.39 -21.83
C PHE A 213 11.80 -12.63 -23.33
N ARG A 214 10.97 -12.01 -24.19
CA ARG A 214 11.09 -12.11 -25.65
C ARG A 214 12.39 -11.51 -26.20
N SER A 215 12.93 -10.48 -25.55
CA SER A 215 14.23 -9.91 -25.93
C SER A 215 15.44 -10.75 -25.51
N GLY A 216 15.23 -11.91 -24.86
CA GLY A 216 16.30 -12.82 -24.46
C GLY A 216 17.12 -12.33 -23.26
N GLY A 217 16.62 -11.36 -22.50
CA GLY A 217 17.34 -10.82 -21.35
C GLY A 217 17.37 -11.81 -20.18
N VAL A 218 18.55 -12.31 -19.80
CA VAL A 218 18.75 -13.16 -18.61
C VAL A 218 18.20 -12.49 -17.34
N ALA A 219 18.29 -11.16 -17.25
CA ALA A 219 17.74 -10.37 -16.15
C ALA A 219 16.21 -10.54 -15.99
N ALA A 220 15.47 -10.70 -17.09
CA ALA A 220 14.03 -10.92 -17.05
C ALA A 220 13.69 -12.26 -16.39
N ALA A 221 14.40 -13.32 -16.79
CA ALA A 221 14.23 -14.65 -16.20
C ALA A 221 14.54 -14.64 -14.70
N ILE A 222 15.64 -14.02 -14.28
CA ILE A 222 16.00 -13.89 -12.86
C ILE A 222 14.94 -13.10 -12.09
N SER A 223 14.44 -11.99 -12.66
CA SER A 223 13.38 -11.19 -12.03
C SER A 223 12.09 -11.99 -11.85
N ILE A 224 11.69 -12.78 -12.85
CA ILE A 224 10.50 -13.64 -12.76
C ILE A 224 10.69 -14.69 -11.66
N VAL A 225 11.81 -15.41 -11.69
CA VAL A 225 12.10 -16.48 -10.72
C VAL A 225 12.15 -15.91 -9.31
N THR A 226 12.76 -14.74 -9.12
CA THR A 226 12.85 -14.09 -7.81
C THR A 226 11.49 -13.57 -7.34
N PHE A 227 10.69 -12.99 -8.24
CA PHE A 227 9.36 -12.49 -7.90
C PHE A 227 8.39 -13.62 -7.56
N VAL A 228 8.27 -14.61 -8.45
CA VAL A 228 7.39 -15.77 -8.25
C VAL A 228 7.87 -16.61 -7.08
N GLY A 229 9.17 -16.89 -7.00
CA GLY A 229 9.77 -17.63 -5.88
C GLY A 229 9.56 -16.91 -4.56
N GLY A 230 9.81 -15.59 -4.50
CA GLY A 230 9.57 -14.76 -3.33
C GLY A 230 8.10 -14.75 -2.91
N LEU A 231 7.17 -14.60 -3.86
CA LEU A 231 5.74 -14.64 -3.60
C LEU A 231 5.29 -16.01 -3.07
N LEU A 232 5.76 -17.10 -3.67
CA LEU A 232 5.43 -18.46 -3.24
C LEU A 232 5.98 -18.75 -1.84
N VAL A 233 7.22 -18.31 -1.54
CA VAL A 233 7.81 -18.44 -0.19
C VAL A 233 7.02 -17.61 0.81
N ALA A 234 6.68 -16.36 0.49
CA ALA A 234 5.89 -15.50 1.36
C ALA A 234 4.49 -16.08 1.63
N MET A 235 3.80 -16.54 0.58
CA MET A 235 2.50 -17.20 0.69
C MET A 235 2.59 -18.49 1.50
N ARG A 236 3.61 -19.33 1.26
CA ARG A 236 3.83 -20.55 2.03
C ARG A 236 4.10 -20.26 3.50
N LEU A 237 4.95 -19.28 3.80
CA LEU A 237 5.25 -18.88 5.18
C LEU A 237 4.01 -18.32 5.86
N PHE A 238 3.25 -17.47 5.17
CA PHE A 238 2.00 -16.92 5.67
C PHE A 238 0.97 -18.03 5.95
N SER A 239 0.71 -18.90 4.98
CA SER A 239 -0.22 -20.03 5.14
C SER A 239 0.23 -21.00 6.22
N LYS A 240 1.52 -21.37 6.27
CA LYS A 240 2.06 -22.24 7.34
C LYS A 240 1.87 -21.58 8.70
N THR A 241 2.16 -20.28 8.81
CA THR A 241 1.95 -19.56 10.07
C THR A 241 0.47 -19.55 10.41
N LEU A 242 -0.41 -19.18 9.49
CA LEU A 242 -1.85 -19.11 9.72
C LEU A 242 -2.43 -20.48 10.13
N LEU A 243 -2.06 -21.56 9.43
CA LEU A 243 -2.49 -22.93 9.75
C LEU A 243 -1.99 -23.39 11.12
N LEU A 244 -0.69 -23.21 11.44
CA LEU A 244 -0.14 -23.56 12.76
C LEU A 244 -0.81 -22.80 13.93
N HIS A 245 -1.40 -21.65 13.65
CA HIS A 245 -2.09 -20.84 14.65
C HIS A 245 -3.58 -21.17 14.75
N ALA A 246 -4.18 -21.59 13.64
CA ALA A 246 -5.58 -22.00 13.61
C ALA A 246 -5.77 -23.43 14.15
N ASP A 247 -4.81 -24.32 13.91
CA ASP A 247 -4.80 -25.71 14.40
C ASP A 247 -4.51 -25.76 15.92
N ARG A 248 -5.57 -25.86 16.72
CA ARG A 248 -5.47 -25.78 18.19
C ARG A 248 -5.11 -27.14 18.80
N ASP A 249 -5.73 -28.20 18.30
CA ASP A 249 -5.59 -29.55 18.81
C ASP A 249 -4.36 -30.28 18.25
N GLY A 250 -3.79 -29.78 17.15
CA GLY A 250 -2.58 -30.32 16.53
C GLY A 250 -2.89 -31.54 15.64
N ASP A 251 -4.13 -31.69 15.20
CA ASP A 251 -4.55 -32.80 14.34
C ASP A 251 -4.19 -32.60 12.85
N GLY A 252 -3.73 -31.40 12.49
CA GLY A 252 -3.35 -31.01 11.14
C GLY A 252 -4.52 -30.57 10.25
N VAL A 253 -5.74 -30.47 10.78
CA VAL A 253 -6.97 -30.08 10.08
C VAL A 253 -7.60 -28.86 10.76
N VAL A 254 -7.53 -27.71 10.10
CA VAL A 254 -8.14 -26.48 10.63
C VAL A 254 -9.65 -26.49 10.40
N SER A 255 -10.42 -26.61 11.48
CA SER A 255 -11.87 -26.45 11.42
C SER A 255 -12.27 -24.97 11.29
N PHE A 256 -13.42 -24.70 10.65
CA PHE A 256 -13.95 -23.35 10.53
C PHE A 256 -14.21 -22.70 11.91
N GLN A 257 -14.61 -23.50 12.89
CA GLN A 257 -14.84 -23.05 14.26
C GLN A 257 -13.54 -22.58 14.93
N GLU A 258 -12.42 -23.29 14.73
CA GLU A 258 -11.12 -22.86 15.24
C GLU A 258 -10.64 -21.57 14.59
N MET A 259 -10.87 -21.40 13.28
CA MET A 259 -10.55 -20.16 12.59
C MET A 259 -11.33 -18.96 13.18
N PHE A 260 -12.61 -19.13 13.47
CA PHE A 260 -13.41 -18.10 14.15
C PHE A 260 -12.95 -17.86 15.59
N GLN A 261 -12.56 -18.91 16.32
CA GLN A 261 -12.00 -18.76 17.67
C GLN A 261 -10.65 -18.04 17.64
N LEU A 262 -9.79 -18.31 16.65
CA LEU A 262 -8.51 -17.63 16.47
C LEU A 262 -8.75 -16.13 16.24
N VAL A 263 -9.67 -15.78 15.35
CA VAL A 263 -10.08 -14.39 15.09
C VAL A 263 -10.65 -13.77 16.37
N GLY A 264 -11.55 -14.46 17.07
CA GLY A 264 -12.12 -14.00 18.33
C GLY A 264 -11.07 -13.76 19.42
N ARG A 265 -10.02 -14.60 19.53
CA ARG A 265 -8.92 -14.43 20.48
C ARG A 265 -7.98 -13.29 20.10
N LEU A 266 -7.72 -13.11 18.80
CA LEU A 266 -6.99 -11.95 18.31
C LEU A 266 -7.68 -10.66 18.77
N PHE A 267 -9.02 -10.63 18.78
CA PHE A 267 -9.83 -9.47 19.17
C PHE A 267 -10.16 -9.35 20.66
N SER A 268 -10.31 -10.43 21.42
CA SER A 268 -10.92 -10.34 22.75
C SER A 268 -10.02 -9.71 23.83
N GLY A 269 -8.70 -9.64 23.61
CA GLY A 269 -7.75 -9.06 24.57
C GLY A 269 -7.69 -9.77 25.94
N ARG A 270 -8.63 -10.66 26.26
CA ARG A 270 -8.69 -11.46 27.48
C ARG A 270 -7.64 -12.55 27.41
N GLY A 271 -6.45 -12.17 27.85
CA GLY A 271 -5.43 -12.99 28.48
C GLY A 271 -5.26 -14.41 27.97
N PHE A 272 -4.20 -14.63 27.19
CA PHE A 272 -3.43 -15.87 27.07
C PHE A 272 -2.88 -16.40 28.41
N LYS A 273 -3.41 -15.94 29.55
CA LYS A 273 -2.89 -16.21 30.90
C LYS A 273 -3.16 -17.64 31.37
N ASN A 274 -4.08 -18.39 30.75
CA ASN A 274 -4.55 -19.68 31.29
C ASN A 274 -4.22 -20.92 30.45
N ASP A 275 -3.64 -20.80 29.25
CA ASP A 275 -3.35 -21.99 28.43
C ASP A 275 -2.15 -22.82 28.95
N GLY A 276 -1.31 -22.22 29.83
CA GLY A 276 -0.17 -22.91 30.45
C GLY A 276 -0.52 -23.81 31.62
N GLU A 277 -1.52 -23.44 32.43
CA GLU A 277 -1.91 -24.22 33.64
C GLU A 277 -2.73 -25.46 33.28
N ALA A 278 -3.43 -25.47 32.15
CA ALA A 278 -4.28 -26.58 31.73
C ALA A 278 -3.52 -27.79 31.14
N ARG A 279 -2.19 -27.70 30.93
CA ARG A 279 -1.36 -28.80 30.40
C ARG A 279 -0.46 -29.45 31.46
N SER A 280 -0.44 -28.94 32.69
CA SER A 280 0.33 -29.48 33.81
C SER A 280 -0.52 -30.28 34.82
N ALA A 281 -1.78 -30.54 34.49
CA ALA A 281 -2.70 -31.42 35.21
C ALA A 281 -3.16 -32.53 34.27
#